data_AF-A0A7W1KT01-F1
#
_entry.id   AF-A0A7W1KT01-F1
#
_cell.length_a   1.000
_cell.length_b   1.000
_cell.length_c   1.000
_cell.angle_alpha   90.00
_cell.angle_beta   90.00
_cell.angle_gamma   90.00
#
_symmetry.space_group_name_H-M   'P 1'
#
loop_
_entity.id
_entity.type
_entity.pdbx_description
1 polymer ?
#
loop_
_entity_poly.entity_id
_entity_poly.type
_entity_poly.pdbx_seq_one_letter_code
_entity_poly.pdbx_strand_id
1 'polypeptide(L)'
;MELANVLRCRLFDLPILSSVFFLLENEQSADAVMARLTSFIATAQTTLEFALYDLCLFGPLMQWLKLALQERAAARVQVRICYDGDKPYVPNLAGGQDPASAGTGAICALVRLPFPAGSAG
;
A
#
# COMPACT_ATOMS: atom_id res chain seq x y z
N MET A 1 -14.65 16.43 5.47
CA MET A 1 -14.13 16.13 4.12
C MET A 1 -13.51 14.76 4.22
N GLU A 2 -14.32 13.76 3.91
CA GLU A 2 -14.10 12.35 4.20
C GLU A 2 -13.44 11.72 2.97
N LEU A 3 -12.19 11.29 3.10
CA LEU A 3 -11.51 10.54 2.04
C LEU A 3 -11.75 9.06 2.32
N ALA A 4 -12.71 8.49 1.60
CA ALA A 4 -12.89 7.06 1.47
C ALA A 4 -11.65 6.48 0.77
N ASN A 5 -10.64 6.08 1.54
CA ASN A 5 -9.46 5.39 1.04
C ASN A 5 -9.87 3.96 0.65
N VAL A 6 -10.24 3.77 -0.61
CA VAL A 6 -10.47 2.44 -1.19
C VAL A 6 -9.11 1.78 -1.44
N LEU A 7 -8.61 1.04 -0.45
CA LEU A 7 -7.41 0.23 -0.60
C LEU A 7 -7.72 -1.04 -1.40
N ARG A 8 -7.70 -0.97 -2.74
CA ARG A 8 -7.77 -2.16 -3.61
C ARG A 8 -6.38 -2.77 -3.76
N CYS A 9 -5.98 -3.60 -2.79
CA CYS A 9 -4.78 -4.42 -2.92
C CYS A 9 -5.15 -5.78 -3.55
N ARG A 10 -4.74 -6.03 -4.80
CA ARG A 10 -4.77 -7.41 -5.36
C ARG A 10 -3.47 -8.10 -4.98
N LEU A 11 -3.58 -9.14 -4.16
CA LEU A 11 -2.48 -9.98 -3.70
C LEU A 11 -2.44 -11.24 -4.56
N PHE A 12 -1.35 -11.43 -5.30
CA PHE A 12 -1.15 -12.63 -6.12
C PHE A 12 -0.24 -13.60 -5.36
N ASP A 13 -0.85 -14.59 -4.73
CA ASP A 13 -0.23 -15.91 -4.55
C ASP A 13 -1.39 -16.92 -4.49
N LEU A 14 -1.47 -17.83 -5.46
CA LEU A 14 -2.48 -18.90 -5.52
C LEU A 14 -1.73 -20.23 -5.35
N PRO A 15 -2.25 -21.23 -4.59
CA PRO A 15 -3.67 -21.45 -4.29
C PRO A 15 -4.00 -21.68 -2.80
N ILE A 16 -5.30 -21.55 -2.51
CA ILE A 16 -6.05 -21.97 -1.29
C ILE A 16 -6.34 -20.85 -0.26
N LEU A 17 -7.62 -20.47 -0.24
CA LEU A 17 -8.33 -19.58 0.70
C LEU A 17 -7.72 -18.18 0.90
N SER A 18 -7.77 -17.35 -0.14
CA SER A 18 -7.77 -15.90 0.07
C SER A 18 -9.05 -15.55 0.85
N SER A 19 -8.95 -15.40 2.17
CA SER A 19 -10.06 -14.87 2.97
C SER A 19 -10.39 -13.48 2.45
N VAL A 20 -11.56 -13.29 1.89
CA VAL A 20 -12.02 -11.98 1.44
C VAL A 20 -12.54 -11.22 2.65
N PHE A 21 -12.10 -9.98 2.80
CA PHE A 21 -12.63 -9.04 3.79
C PHE A 21 -13.13 -7.81 3.07
N PHE A 22 -14.40 -7.47 3.28
CA PHE A 22 -15.02 -6.29 2.71
C PHE A 22 -14.89 -5.13 3.67
N LEU A 23 -14.41 -4.00 3.17
CA LEU A 23 -14.52 -2.72 3.86
C LEU A 23 -15.88 -2.12 3.54
N LEU A 24 -16.51 -1.61 4.58
CA LEU A 24 -17.77 -0.89 4.47
C LEU A 24 -17.51 0.55 4.87
N GLU A 25 -18.12 1.46 4.12
CA GLU A 25 -18.01 2.89 4.36
C GLU A 25 -18.45 3.21 5.79
N ASN A 26 -17.61 3.96 6.51
CA ASN A 26 -17.84 4.37 7.90
C ASN A 26 -17.94 3.26 8.96
N GLU A 27 -17.59 2.02 8.64
CA GLU A 27 -17.62 0.94 9.63
C GLU A 27 -16.26 0.65 10.26
N GLN A 28 -15.20 0.50 9.47
CA GLN A 28 -13.88 0.18 9.99
C GLN A 28 -13.08 1.47 10.23
N SER A 29 -12.49 1.59 11.42
CA SER A 29 -11.52 2.64 11.68
C SER A 29 -10.26 2.42 10.85
N ALA A 30 -9.57 3.52 10.51
CA ALA A 30 -8.32 3.45 9.76
C ALA A 30 -7.26 2.57 10.46
N ASP A 31 -7.19 2.63 11.79
CA ASP A 31 -6.29 1.83 12.62
C ASP A 31 -6.61 0.33 12.50
N ALA A 32 -7.89 -0.05 12.50
CA ALA A 32 -8.30 -1.45 12.36
C ALA A 32 -7.97 -2.01 10.96
N VAL A 33 -8.16 -1.20 9.92
CA VAL A 33 -7.76 -1.56 8.55
C VAL A 33 -6.24 -1.70 8.46
N MET A 34 -5.49 -0.78 9.06
CA MET A 34 -4.03 -0.83 9.06
C MET A 34 -3.49 -2.03 9.84
N ALA A 35 -4.07 -2.36 11.00
CA ALA A 35 -3.68 -3.53 11.78
C ALA A 35 -3.91 -4.84 11.00
N ARG A 36 -5.01 -4.92 10.24
CA ARG A 36 -5.26 -6.06 9.34
C ARG A 36 -4.23 -6.11 8.22
N LEU A 37 -3.91 -4.99 7.59
CA LEU A 37 -2.92 -4.90 6.52
C LEU A 37 -1.52 -5.29 6.99
N THR A 38 -1.06 -4.76 8.13
CA THR A 38 0.27 -5.08 8.68
C THR A 38 0.35 -6.52 9.18
N SER A 39 -0.74 -7.08 9.73
CA SER A 39 -0.83 -8.50 10.06
C SER A 39 -0.68 -9.37 8.82
N PHE A 40 -1.34 -9.03 7.71
CA PHE A 40 -1.18 -9.72 6.45
C PHE A 40 0.29 -9.68 5.97
N ILE A 41 0.90 -8.48 5.96
CA ILE A 41 2.31 -8.28 5.59
C ILE A 41 3.22 -9.19 6.41
N ALA A 42 3.00 -9.27 7.72
CA ALA A 42 3.82 -10.06 8.63
C ALA A 42 3.85 -11.57 8.29
N THR A 43 2.81 -12.09 7.64
CA THR A 43 2.73 -13.52 7.26
C THR A 43 3.57 -13.89 6.04
N ALA A 44 4.00 -12.92 5.24
CA ALA A 44 4.74 -13.19 4.02
C ALA A 44 6.14 -13.76 4.31
N GLN A 45 6.51 -14.78 3.53
CA GLN A 45 7.76 -15.55 3.73
C GLN A 45 8.74 -15.41 2.56
N THR A 46 8.23 -15.17 1.34
CA THR A 46 9.03 -15.20 0.10
C THR A 46 8.91 -13.88 -0.65
N THR A 47 7.68 -13.48 -0.99
CA THR A 47 7.42 -12.27 -1.77
C THR A 47 6.22 -11.50 -1.22
N LEU A 48 6.22 -10.18 -1.46
CA LEU A 48 5.11 -9.27 -1.24
C LEU A 48 4.98 -8.36 -2.44
N GLU A 49 3.88 -8.47 -3.16
CA GLU A 49 3.59 -7.65 -4.33
C GLU A 49 2.41 -6.72 -4.05
N PHE A 50 2.61 -5.43 -4.26
CA PHE A 50 1.57 -4.41 -4.14
C PHE A 50 1.30 -3.75 -5.49
N ALA A 51 0.02 -3.56 -5.78
CA ALA A 51 -0.47 -2.69 -6.83
C ALA A 51 -1.32 -1.59 -6.20
N LEU A 52 -0.82 -0.35 -6.24
CA LEU A 52 -1.44 0.80 -5.57
C LEU A 52 -1.92 1.81 -6.60
N TYR A 53 -3.24 1.97 -6.71
CA TYR A 53 -3.82 2.96 -7.60
C TYR A 53 -4.01 4.32 -6.92
N ASP A 54 -4.40 4.29 -5.64
CA ASP A 54 -4.62 5.48 -4.85
C ASP A 54 -4.33 5.15 -3.39
N LEU A 55 -3.25 5.73 -2.85
CA LEU A 55 -2.86 5.54 -1.46
C LEU A 55 -2.33 6.85 -0.90
N CYS A 56 -3.08 7.44 0.02
CA CYS A 56 -2.68 8.63 0.73
C CYS A 56 -2.73 8.35 2.24
N LEU A 57 -1.56 8.16 2.86
CA LEU A 57 -1.39 7.85 4.28
C LEU A 57 -0.52 8.90 4.93
N PHE A 58 -0.86 9.26 6.16
CA PHE A 58 -0.14 10.25 6.94
C PHE A 58 0.08 9.75 8.37
N GLY A 59 1.00 10.41 9.08
CA GLY A 59 1.18 10.23 10.51
C GLY A 59 1.47 8.77 10.91
N PRO A 60 0.81 8.25 11.97
CA PRO A 60 1.07 6.90 12.49
C PRO A 60 0.84 5.79 11.47
N LEU A 61 -0.20 5.89 10.63
CA LEU A 61 -0.55 4.86 9.64
C LEU A 61 0.56 4.63 8.61
N MET A 62 1.16 5.72 8.13
CA MET A 62 2.31 5.65 7.23
C MET A 62 3.52 5.00 7.90
N GLN A 63 3.78 5.33 9.17
CA GLN A 63 4.90 4.75 9.92
C GLN A 63 4.71 3.25 10.17
N TRP A 64 3.48 2.82 10.48
CA TRP A 64 3.16 1.40 10.70
C TRP A 64 3.35 0.58 9.43
N LEU A 65 2.84 1.06 8.30
CA LEU A 65 3.03 0.39 7.02
C LEU A 65 4.51 0.30 6.66
N LYS A 66 5.25 1.42 6.81
CA LYS A 66 6.69 1.45 6.55
C LYS A 66 7.45 0.43 7.39
N LEU A 67 7.20 0.38 8.70
CA LEU A 67 7.87 -0.53 9.61
C LEU A 67 7.59 -1.99 9.24
N ALA A 68 6.32 -2.35 8.98
CA ALA A 68 5.94 -3.71 8.61
C ALA A 68 6.66 -4.18 7.33
N LEU A 69 6.75 -3.31 6.31
CA LEU A 69 7.46 -3.62 5.07
C LEU A 69 8.98 -3.71 5.27
N GLN A 70 9.55 -2.84 6.12
CA GLN A 70 10.96 -2.91 6.51
C GLN A 70 11.31 -4.21 7.24
N GLU A 71 10.48 -4.66 8.17
CA GLU A 71 10.68 -5.92 8.88
C GLU A 71 10.64 -7.12 7.94
N ARG A 72 9.71 -7.15 6.97
CA ARG A 72 9.65 -8.24 5.98
C ARG A 72 10.86 -8.21 5.05
N ALA A 73 11.27 -7.04 4.60
CA ALA A 73 12.47 -6.90 3.78
C ALA A 73 13.74 -7.34 4.54
N ALA A 74 13.85 -7.00 5.83
CA ALA A 74 14.93 -7.47 6.69
C ALA A 74 14.93 -9.00 6.85
N ALA A 75 13.76 -9.62 6.82
CA ALA A 75 13.58 -11.07 6.76
C ALA A 75 13.81 -11.68 5.35
N ARG A 76 14.35 -10.90 4.40
CA ARG A 76 14.63 -11.29 3.00
C ARG A 76 13.40 -11.59 2.14
N VAL A 77 12.21 -11.13 2.56
CA VAL A 77 11.02 -11.15 1.70
C VAL A 77 11.22 -10.13 0.59
N GLN A 78 11.01 -10.54 -0.67
CA GLN A 78 11.10 -9.63 -1.81
C GLN A 78 9.84 -8.76 -1.88
N VAL A 79 9.98 -7.47 -1.56
CA VAL A 79 8.88 -6.49 -1.63
C VAL A 79 8.94 -5.77 -2.98
N ARG A 80 7.86 -5.86 -3.77
CA ARG A 80 7.69 -5.19 -5.06
C ARG A 80 6.42 -4.34 -5.04
N ILE A 81 6.54 -3.08 -5.45
CA ILE A 81 5.42 -2.14 -5.48
C ILE A 81 5.33 -1.54 -6.88
N CYS A 82 4.19 -1.75 -7.53
CA CYS A 82 3.78 -0.97 -8.69
C CYS A 82 2.71 0.02 -8.25
N TYR A 83 2.78 1.24 -8.75
CA TYR A 83 1.86 2.29 -8.36
C TYR A 83 1.53 3.22 -9.52
N ASP A 84 0.31 3.76 -9.49
CA ASP A 84 -0.04 4.90 -10.32
C ASP A 84 0.63 6.14 -9.73
N GLY A 85 1.42 6.83 -10.56
CA GLY A 85 2.23 7.97 -10.14
C GLY A 85 1.37 9.13 -9.62
N ASP A 86 1.99 10.06 -8.91
CA ASP A 86 1.22 11.17 -8.31
C ASP A 86 0.52 12.01 -9.40
N LYS A 87 -0.79 12.19 -9.18
CA LYS A 87 -1.65 13.12 -9.91
C LYS A 87 -1.23 14.56 -9.61
N PRO A 88 -1.56 15.53 -10.48
CA PRO A 88 -1.29 16.94 -10.18
C PRO A 88 -1.95 17.36 -8.86
N TYR A 89 -1.24 18.17 -8.07
CA TYR A 89 -1.70 18.62 -6.74
C TYR A 89 -3.06 19.34 -6.78
N VAL A 90 -3.35 20.02 -7.90
CA VAL A 90 -4.67 20.60 -8.19
C VAL A 90 -5.26 19.84 -9.39
N PRO A 91 -6.32 19.03 -9.19
CA PRO A 91 -6.93 18.26 -10.27
C PRO A 91 -7.81 19.15 -11.16
N ASN A 92 -7.70 18.99 -12.47
CA ASN A 92 -8.62 19.57 -13.45
C ASN A 92 -9.91 18.74 -13.54
N LEU A 93 -10.85 19.00 -12.64
CA LEU A 93 -12.13 18.30 -12.58
C LEU A 93 -12.95 18.46 -13.87
N ALA A 94 -12.89 19.65 -14.50
CA ALA A 94 -13.58 19.91 -15.76
C ALA A 94 -13.02 19.09 -16.93
N GLY A 95 -11.74 18.70 -16.85
CA GLY A 95 -11.10 17.78 -17.78
C GLY A 95 -11.27 16.30 -17.43
N GLY A 96 -12.07 15.97 -16.42
CA GLY A 96 -12.29 14.59 -15.97
C GLY A 96 -11.12 14.00 -15.18
N GLN A 97 -10.21 14.83 -14.64
CA GLN A 97 -9.15 14.34 -13.76
C GLN A 97 -9.71 13.90 -12.42
N ASP A 98 -9.08 12.87 -11.85
CA ASP A 98 -9.46 12.29 -10.58
C ASP A 98 -9.27 13.30 -9.43
N PRO A 99 -10.30 13.53 -8.58
CA PRO A 99 -10.24 14.45 -7.45
C PRO A 99 -9.37 13.95 -6.27
N ALA A 100 -8.91 12.71 -6.26
CA ALA A 100 -8.12 12.15 -5.18
C ALA A 100 -6.82 12.94 -4.92
N SER A 101 -6.50 13.10 -3.63
CA SER A 101 -5.27 13.76 -3.20
C SER A 101 -4.03 12.98 -3.68
N ALA A 102 -3.02 13.70 -4.19
CA ALA A 102 -1.71 13.12 -4.45
C ALA A 102 -1.06 12.56 -3.17
N GLY A 103 -0.13 11.60 -3.29
CA GLY A 103 0.58 11.03 -2.14
C GLY A 103 1.08 9.60 -2.32
N THR A 104 0.57 8.86 -3.30
CA THR A 104 0.97 7.48 -3.57
C THR A 104 2.47 7.39 -3.88
N GLY A 105 3.00 8.33 -4.66
CA GLY A 105 4.42 8.38 -5.01
C GLY A 105 5.31 8.63 -3.79
N ALA A 106 4.91 9.55 -2.91
CA ALA A 106 5.64 9.84 -1.68
C ALA A 106 5.75 8.61 -0.75
N ILE A 107 4.68 7.83 -0.62
CA ILE A 107 4.69 6.60 0.18
C ILE A 107 5.61 5.55 -0.45
N CYS A 108 5.49 5.33 -1.75
CA CYS A 108 6.33 4.35 -2.45
C CYS A 108 7.82 4.75 -2.40
N ALA A 109 8.14 6.05 -2.42
CA ALA A 109 9.49 6.55 -2.23
C ALA A 109 10.02 6.30 -0.81
N LEU A 110 9.19 6.47 0.22
CA LEU A 110 9.54 6.20 1.62
C LEU A 110 9.76 4.71 1.92
N VAL A 111 9.10 3.85 1.14
CA VAL A 111 9.22 2.39 1.16
C VAL A 111 10.33 1.93 0.21
N ARG A 112 11.16 2.81 -0.37
CA ARG A 112 12.42 2.39 -1.00
C ARG A 112 13.38 1.86 0.07
N LEU A 113 13.12 0.62 0.44
CA LEU A 113 14.00 -0.29 1.13
C LEU A 113 15.31 -0.31 0.34
N PRO A 114 16.48 -0.29 0.98
CA PRO A 114 17.71 -0.51 0.26
C PRO A 114 17.62 -1.88 -0.39
N PHE A 115 17.40 -1.93 -1.70
CA PHE A 115 17.68 -3.14 -2.47
C PHE A 115 19.17 -3.42 -2.28
N PRO A 116 19.59 -4.62 -1.84
CA PRO A 116 20.99 -4.99 -1.91
C PRO A 116 21.41 -4.87 -3.38
N ALA A 117 22.32 -3.95 -3.66
CA ALA A 117 22.94 -3.80 -4.97
C ALA A 117 23.68 -5.12 -5.28
N GLY A 118 23.02 -6.05 -5.98
CA GLY A 118 23.65 -7.35 -6.26
C GLY A 118 22.75 -8.47 -6.78
N SER A 119 21.52 -8.23 -7.21
CA SER A 119 20.66 -9.27 -7.78
C SER A 119 20.02 -8.88 -9.12
N ALA A 120 20.86 -8.35 -10.02
CA ALA A 120 20.62 -8.50 -11.45
C ALA A 120 21.43 -9.72 -11.90
N GLY A 121 20.74 -10.84 -12.11
CA GLY A 121 21.23 -12.03 -12.81
C GLY A 121 20.35 -12.25 -14.03
#